data_AF-A0A966S5A2-F1
#
_entry.id   AF-A0A966S5A2-F1
#
_cell.length_a   1.000
_cell.length_b   1.000
_cell.length_c   1.000
_cell.angle_alpha   90.00
_cell.angle_beta   90.00
_cell.angle_gamma   90.00
#
_symmetry.space_group_name_H-M   'P 1'
#
loop_
_entity.id
_entity.type
_entity.pdbx_description
1 polymer ?
#
loop_
_entity_poly.entity_id
_entity_poly.type
_entity_poly.pdbx_seq_one_letter_code
_entity_poly.pdbx_strand_id
1 'polypeptide(L)'
;MRFILIVNSWIPLTTLNHFTDNPEYWDQEDKDLYPGLHYTHSWTHTRGEQIPECLKHIEDLYQQLLKAKYPDQRLQLIARIHWWGCHACPCERGSAAIMEAICQGLLEGSNLPFKLNPEKPADIYALTEPDENQFVKDYVSLLQSTELD
;
A
#
# COMPACT_ATOMS: atom_id res chain seq x y z
N MET A 1 6.06 -8.09 13.78
CA MET A 1 4.80 -8.34 13.05
C MET A 1 3.81 -7.28 13.49
N ARG A 2 3.38 -6.39 12.56
CA ARG A 2 2.39 -5.34 12.85
C ARG A 2 1.04 -5.85 12.39
N PHE A 3 0.02 -5.69 13.23
CA PHE A 3 -1.30 -6.22 12.97
C PHE A 3 -2.29 -5.07 12.86
N ILE A 4 -3.22 -5.15 11.92
CA ILE A 4 -4.39 -4.25 11.86
C ILE A 4 -5.64 -5.07 12.12
N LEU A 5 -6.54 -4.50 12.95
CA LEU A 5 -7.81 -5.12 13.27
C LEU A 5 -8.81 -4.84 12.14
N ILE A 6 -9.14 -5.85 11.34
CA ILE A 6 -10.31 -5.86 10.47
C ILE A 6 -11.31 -6.83 11.08
N VAL A 7 -12.53 -6.37 11.37
CA VAL A 7 -13.69 -7.22 11.72
C VAL A 7 -13.32 -8.42 12.62
N ASN A 8 -12.74 -8.13 13.81
CA ASN A 8 -12.32 -9.10 14.83
C ASN A 8 -11.11 -10.01 14.51
N SER A 9 -10.36 -9.71 13.44
CA SER A 9 -9.15 -10.43 13.03
C SER A 9 -7.95 -9.50 12.94
N TRP A 10 -6.82 -9.92 13.50
CA TRP A 10 -5.54 -9.22 13.37
C TRP A 10 -4.84 -9.68 12.09
N ILE A 11 -4.81 -8.82 11.06
CA ILE A 11 -4.15 -9.12 9.80
C ILE A 11 -2.70 -8.61 9.84
N PRO A 12 -1.69 -9.49 9.80
CA PRO A 12 -0.32 -9.11 9.53
C PRO A 12 -0.17 -8.69 8.06
N LEU A 13 -0.01 -7.39 7.83
CA LEU A 13 0.22 -6.85 6.50
C LEU A 13 1.70 -6.86 6.13
N THR A 14 2.02 -6.30 4.97
CA THR A 14 3.39 -6.22 4.48
C THR A 14 4.30 -5.51 5.50
N THR A 15 5.46 -6.09 5.81
CA THR A 15 6.43 -5.52 6.76
C THR A 15 7.84 -5.47 6.19
N LEU A 16 8.52 -4.34 6.38
CA LEU A 16 9.96 -4.22 6.20
C LEU A 16 10.69 -4.81 7.42
N ASN A 17 11.48 -5.85 7.17
CA ASN A 17 12.35 -6.49 8.14
C ASN A 17 13.74 -5.86 8.06
N HIS A 18 14.39 -5.70 9.21
CA HIS A 18 15.80 -5.34 9.31
C HIS A 18 16.54 -6.47 10.04
N PHE A 19 17.44 -7.14 9.35
CA PHE A 19 18.27 -8.20 9.92
C PHE A 19 19.56 -7.56 10.43
N THR A 20 19.61 -7.27 11.73
CA THR A 20 20.84 -6.84 12.40
C THR A 20 21.73 -8.07 12.60
N ASP A 21 22.80 -8.16 11.82
CA ASP A 21 24.03 -8.94 12.02
C ASP A 21 23.97 -10.41 12.51
N ASN A 22 22.81 -11.08 12.52
CA ASN A 22 22.73 -12.47 12.95
C ASN A 22 22.85 -13.43 11.75
N PRO A 23 24.01 -14.11 11.57
CA PRO A 23 24.26 -14.99 10.44
C PRO A 23 23.43 -16.28 10.41
N GLU A 24 22.54 -16.50 11.38
CA GLU A 24 21.73 -17.71 11.48
C GLU A 24 20.39 -17.65 10.72
N TYR A 25 19.96 -16.46 10.28
CA TYR A 25 18.71 -16.29 9.51
C TYR A 25 18.90 -16.31 8.00
N TRP A 26 20.13 -16.51 7.52
CA TRP A 26 20.38 -16.67 6.09
C TRP A 26 20.11 -18.13 5.71
N ASP A 27 19.15 -18.35 4.83
CA ASP A 27 19.04 -19.64 4.17
C ASP A 27 20.33 -19.89 3.39
N GLN A 28 20.96 -21.04 3.62
CA GLN A 28 22.28 -21.32 3.06
C GLN A 28 22.20 -21.43 1.52
N GLU A 29 21.04 -21.81 0.97
CA GLU A 29 20.78 -21.88 -0.48
C GLU A 29 20.85 -20.51 -1.17
N ASP A 30 20.37 -19.44 -0.53
CA ASP A 30 20.33 -18.09 -1.16
C ASP A 30 21.73 -17.47 -1.29
N LYS A 31 22.64 -17.78 -0.35
CA LYS A 31 24.04 -17.32 -0.40
C LYS A 31 24.80 -17.92 -1.58
N ASP A 32 24.50 -19.17 -1.93
CA ASP A 32 25.16 -19.88 -3.02
C ASP A 32 24.61 -19.46 -4.40
N LEU A 33 23.33 -19.10 -4.47
CA LEU A 33 22.69 -18.61 -5.70
C LEU A 33 23.04 -17.15 -6.02
N TYR A 34 23.25 -16.30 -5.00
CA TYR A 34 23.50 -14.87 -5.16
C TYR A 34 24.71 -14.38 -4.36
N PRO A 35 25.94 -14.80 -4.73
CA PRO A 35 27.14 -14.42 -4.00
C PRO A 35 27.33 -12.89 -4.01
N GLY A 36 27.33 -12.30 -2.81
CA GLY A 36 27.53 -10.86 -2.57
C GLY A 36 26.27 -10.05 -2.23
N LEU A 37 25.09 -10.67 -2.25
CA LEU A 37 23.84 -9.99 -1.91
C LEU A 37 23.59 -10.06 -0.39
N HIS A 38 24.03 -9.02 0.33
CA HIS A 38 23.82 -8.89 1.77
C HIS A 38 22.43 -8.27 2.05
N TYR A 39 21.39 -9.09 2.20
CA TYR A 39 20.05 -8.58 2.52
C TYR A 39 19.91 -8.20 4.00
N THR A 40 20.45 -7.05 4.40
CA THR A 40 20.15 -6.50 5.74
C THR A 40 18.67 -6.12 5.89
N HIS A 41 17.91 -6.14 4.79
CA HIS A 41 16.49 -5.82 4.75
C HIS A 41 15.74 -6.77 3.82
N SER A 42 14.50 -7.12 4.19
CA SER A 42 13.56 -7.78 3.29
C SER A 42 12.14 -7.30 3.54
N TRP A 43 11.27 -7.46 2.54
CA TRP A 43 9.85 -7.28 2.70
C TRP A 43 9.18 -8.64 2.88
N THR A 44 8.43 -8.83 3.95
CA THR A 44 7.48 -9.93 4.06
C THR A 44 6.12 -9.41 3.64
N HIS A 45 5.58 -9.91 2.53
CA HIS A 45 4.26 -9.50 2.05
C HIS A 45 3.13 -10.11 2.89
N THR A 46 1.94 -9.48 2.81
CA THR A 46 0.69 -10.03 3.33
C THR A 46 0.49 -11.47 2.85
N ARG A 47 0.03 -12.35 3.75
CA ARG A 47 -0.15 -13.76 3.40
C ARG A 47 -1.29 -13.93 2.41
N GLY A 48 -1.15 -14.88 1.49
CA GLY A 48 -2.15 -15.16 0.46
C GLY A 48 -3.54 -15.41 1.02
N GLU A 49 -3.67 -16.07 2.18
CA GLU A 49 -4.97 -16.36 2.80
C GLU A 49 -5.72 -15.11 3.28
N GLN A 50 -5.02 -13.98 3.47
CA GLN A 50 -5.57 -12.73 3.99
C GLN A 50 -5.99 -11.76 2.88
N ILE A 51 -5.52 -11.97 1.64
CA ILE A 51 -5.83 -11.14 0.49
C ILE A 51 -7.36 -11.00 0.29
N PRO A 52 -8.19 -12.07 0.36
CA PRO A 52 -9.64 -11.93 0.21
C PRO A 52 -10.28 -10.99 1.23
N GLU A 53 -9.79 -10.96 2.47
CA GLU A 53 -10.31 -10.07 3.52
C GLU A 53 -9.91 -8.62 3.26
N CYS A 54 -8.66 -8.37 2.83
CA CYS A 54 -8.22 -7.05 2.41
C CYS A 54 -9.03 -6.53 1.21
N LEU A 55 -9.28 -7.36 0.19
CA LEU A 55 -10.07 -6.99 -0.97
C LEU A 55 -11.53 -6.68 -0.61
N LYS A 56 -12.12 -7.44 0.31
CA LYS A 56 -13.46 -7.13 0.84
C LYS A 56 -13.48 -5.79 1.54
N HIS A 57 -12.46 -5.47 2.34
CA HIS A 57 -12.36 -4.17 3.00
C HIS A 57 -12.22 -3.01 1.98
N ILE A 58 -11.43 -3.21 0.92
CA ILE A 58 -11.30 -2.24 -0.18
C ILE A 58 -12.65 -2.01 -0.87
N GLU A 59 -13.44 -3.06 -1.10
CA GLU A 59 -14.79 -2.94 -1.65
C GLU A 59 -15.69 -2.10 -0.73
N ASP A 60 -15.66 -2.33 0.60
CA ASP A 60 -16.42 -1.54 1.57
C ASP A 60 -16.01 -0.04 1.56
N LEU A 61 -14.72 0.24 1.39
CA LEU A 61 -14.20 1.61 1.23
C LEU A 61 -14.68 2.24 -0.08
N TYR A 62 -14.68 1.48 -1.18
CA TYR A 62 -15.21 1.94 -2.46
C TYR A 62 -16.71 2.26 -2.40
N GLN A 63 -17.50 1.42 -1.74
CA GLN A 63 -18.93 1.68 -1.51
C GLN A 63 -19.17 2.95 -0.66
N GLN A 64 -18.27 3.27 0.27
CA GLN A 64 -18.29 4.53 1.00
C GLN A 64 -17.90 5.72 0.10
N LEU A 65 -16.90 5.55 -0.77
CA LEU A 65 -16.45 6.56 -1.72
C LEU A 65 -17.58 6.99 -2.67
N LEU A 66 -18.34 6.03 -3.18
CA LEU A 66 -19.51 6.30 -4.03
C LEU A 66 -20.59 7.15 -3.34
N LYS A 67 -20.64 7.14 -2.01
CA LYS A 67 -21.60 7.89 -1.19
C LYS A 67 -21.03 9.21 -0.65
N ALA A 68 -19.72 9.45 -0.83
CA ALA A 68 -19.01 10.58 -0.26
C ALA A 68 -19.38 11.89 -0.96
N LYS A 69 -19.84 12.87 -0.18
CA LYS A 69 -20.34 14.15 -0.70
C LYS A 69 -19.24 15.20 -0.83
N TYR A 70 -18.23 15.13 0.02
CA TYR A 70 -17.21 16.18 0.16
C TYR A 70 -15.87 15.75 -0.48
N PRO A 71 -15.14 16.67 -1.14
CA PRO A 71 -13.85 16.38 -1.74
C PRO A 71 -12.84 15.74 -0.78
N ASP A 72 -12.68 16.30 0.41
CA ASP A 72 -11.73 15.77 1.42
C ASP A 72 -12.06 14.35 1.84
N GLN A 73 -13.36 14.02 1.97
CA GLN A 73 -13.81 12.68 2.29
C GLN A 73 -13.47 11.68 1.18
N ARG A 74 -13.65 12.08 -0.09
CA ARG A 74 -13.28 11.26 -1.24
C ARG A 74 -11.78 11.00 -1.26
N LEU A 75 -10.98 12.06 -1.07
CA LEU A 75 -9.53 11.96 -1.05
C LEU A 75 -9.04 11.00 0.04
N GLN A 76 -9.60 11.11 1.26
CA GLN A 76 -9.28 10.21 2.36
C GLN A 76 -9.63 8.75 2.04
N LEU A 77 -10.79 8.49 1.43
CA LEU A 77 -11.20 7.13 1.05
C LEU A 77 -10.32 6.54 -0.05
N ILE A 78 -9.91 7.36 -1.04
CA ILE A 78 -8.97 6.95 -2.08
C ILE A 78 -7.60 6.62 -1.46
N ALA A 79 -7.12 7.43 -0.53
CA ALA A 79 -5.87 7.16 0.18
C ALA A 79 -5.92 5.81 0.93
N ARG A 80 -7.03 5.52 1.63
CA ARG A 80 -7.23 4.24 2.32
C ARG A 80 -7.25 3.06 1.34
N ILE A 81 -7.96 3.19 0.21
CA ILE A 81 -7.99 2.18 -0.85
C ILE A 81 -6.58 1.91 -1.38
N HIS A 82 -5.80 2.96 -1.63
CA HIS A 82 -4.42 2.85 -2.10
C HIS A 82 -3.55 2.10 -1.07
N TRP A 83 -3.62 2.50 0.19
CA TRP A 83 -2.87 1.89 1.28
C TRP A 83 -3.17 0.40 1.42
N TRP A 84 -4.45 0.04 1.51
CA TRP A 84 -4.89 -1.35 1.62
C TRP A 84 -4.52 -2.17 0.39
N GLY A 85 -4.65 -1.62 -0.82
CA GLY A 85 -4.30 -2.31 -2.05
C GLY A 85 -2.81 -2.62 -2.16
N CYS A 86 -1.95 -1.66 -1.79
CA CYS A 86 -0.50 -1.86 -1.76
C CYS A 86 -0.10 -2.90 -0.72
N HIS A 87 -0.67 -2.83 0.49
CA HIS A 87 -0.38 -3.81 1.52
C HIS A 87 -0.88 -5.21 1.17
N ALA A 88 -2.06 -5.33 0.57
CA ALA A 88 -2.62 -6.61 0.16
C ALA A 88 -1.76 -7.33 -0.90
N CYS A 89 -1.15 -6.57 -1.82
CA CYS A 89 -0.35 -7.10 -2.93
C CYS A 89 -1.03 -8.30 -3.63
N PRO A 90 -2.22 -8.12 -4.22
CA PRO A 90 -3.11 -9.23 -4.60
C PRO A 90 -2.62 -10.08 -5.76
N CYS A 91 -1.66 -9.58 -6.54
CA CYS A 91 -1.12 -10.25 -7.71
C CYS A 91 0.35 -10.63 -7.48
N GLU A 92 0.77 -11.76 -8.04
CA GLU A 92 2.18 -12.19 -8.03
C GLU A 92 3.12 -11.13 -8.63
N ARG A 93 2.62 -10.35 -9.60
CA ARG A 93 3.34 -9.25 -10.21
C ARG A 93 2.39 -8.12 -10.60
N GLY A 94 2.87 -6.88 -10.48
CA GLY A 94 2.18 -5.70 -11.00
C GLY A 94 1.14 -5.08 -10.06
N SER A 95 1.01 -5.56 -8.81
CA SER A 95 0.08 -5.01 -7.82
C SER A 95 0.21 -3.49 -7.65
N ALA A 96 1.43 -2.95 -7.59
CA ALA A 96 1.68 -1.51 -7.49
C ALA A 96 1.12 -0.74 -8.69
N ALA A 97 1.45 -1.15 -9.92
CA ALA A 97 0.98 -0.49 -11.14
C ALA A 97 -0.55 -0.56 -11.29
N ILE A 98 -1.16 -1.69 -10.91
CA ILE A 98 -2.62 -1.84 -10.91
C ILE A 98 -3.24 -0.86 -9.90
N MET A 99 -2.69 -0.77 -8.69
CA MET A 99 -3.21 0.14 -7.67
C MET A 99 -3.02 1.61 -8.03
N GLU A 100 -1.90 1.96 -8.66
CA GLU A 100 -1.66 3.30 -9.20
C GLU A 100 -2.71 3.66 -10.25
N ALA A 101 -2.96 2.76 -11.21
CA ALA A 101 -3.97 2.97 -12.25
C ALA A 101 -5.39 3.10 -11.68
N ILE A 102 -5.76 2.24 -10.73
CA ILE A 102 -7.05 2.31 -10.03
C ILE A 102 -7.19 3.65 -9.31
N CYS A 103 -6.20 4.04 -8.50
CA CYS A 103 -6.28 5.26 -7.70
C CYS A 103 -6.26 6.52 -8.57
N GLN A 104 -5.51 6.53 -9.67
CA GLN A 104 -5.58 7.60 -10.66
C GLN A 104 -7.00 7.73 -11.23
N GLY A 105 -7.61 6.62 -11.65
CA GLY A 105 -9.00 6.62 -12.12
C GLY A 105 -10.01 7.06 -11.07
N LEU A 106 -9.78 6.74 -9.79
CA LEU A 106 -10.64 7.20 -8.68
C LEU A 106 -10.50 8.71 -8.41
N LEU A 107 -9.30 9.27 -8.51
CA LEU A 107 -9.07 10.72 -8.38
C LEU A 107 -9.81 11.49 -9.48
N GLU A 108 -9.66 11.05 -10.73
CA GLU A 108 -10.33 11.61 -11.90
C GLU A 108 -11.85 11.47 -11.80
N GLY A 109 -12.35 10.26 -11.52
CA GLY A 109 -13.78 9.99 -11.38
C GLY A 109 -14.44 10.72 -10.19
N SER A 110 -13.65 11.12 -9.20
CA SER A 110 -14.11 11.93 -8.05
C SER A 110 -14.09 13.44 -8.31
N ASN A 111 -13.66 13.87 -9.50
CA ASN A 111 -13.43 15.26 -9.89
C ASN A 111 -12.53 16.03 -8.90
N LEU A 112 -11.47 15.39 -8.42
CA LEU A 112 -10.48 16.03 -7.54
C LEU A 112 -9.39 16.68 -8.40
N PRO A 113 -8.88 17.87 -8.02
CA PRO A 113 -7.87 18.60 -8.80
C PRO A 113 -6.45 18.04 -8.60
N PHE A 114 -6.33 16.71 -8.55
CA PHE A 114 -5.10 16.00 -8.23
C PHE A 114 -4.88 14.83 -9.18
N LYS A 115 -3.61 14.57 -9.47
CA LYS A 115 -3.13 13.32 -10.08
C LYS A 115 -1.99 12.77 -9.23
N LEU A 116 -1.74 11.46 -9.34
CA LEU A 116 -0.58 10.85 -8.71
C LEU A 116 0.71 11.51 -9.23
N ASN A 117 1.68 11.71 -8.34
CA ASN A 117 2.99 12.23 -8.71
C ASN A 117 3.90 11.06 -9.08
N PRO A 118 4.35 10.93 -10.35
CA PRO A 118 5.19 9.82 -10.79
C PRO A 118 6.59 9.81 -10.13
N GLU A 119 7.02 10.93 -9.56
CA GLU A 119 8.28 11.02 -8.81
C GLU A 119 8.14 10.54 -7.36
N LYS A 120 6.92 10.27 -6.90
CA LYS A 120 6.61 9.83 -5.53
C LYS A 120 5.85 8.50 -5.57
N PRO A 121 6.56 7.35 -5.58
CA PRO A 121 5.96 6.03 -5.71
C PRO A 121 5.09 5.70 -4.49
N ALA A 122 3.79 5.93 -4.61
CA ALA A 122 2.85 5.88 -3.49
C ALA A 122 2.76 4.50 -2.83
N ASP A 123 3.05 3.42 -3.58
CA ASP A 123 3.17 2.07 -3.06
C ASP A 123 4.32 1.94 -2.05
N ILE A 124 5.50 2.48 -2.34
CA ILE A 124 6.64 2.47 -1.41
C ILE A 124 6.33 3.28 -0.15
N TYR A 125 5.66 4.43 -0.28
CA TYR A 125 5.22 5.21 0.88
C TYR A 125 4.17 4.46 1.70
N ALA A 126 3.21 3.78 1.06
CA ALA A 126 2.20 2.99 1.76
C ALA A 126 2.85 1.84 2.52
N LEU A 127 3.80 1.12 1.90
CA LEU A 127 4.46 -0.01 2.50
C LEU A 127 5.41 0.40 3.64
N THR A 128 6.04 1.57 3.56
CA THR A 128 6.94 2.06 4.61
C THR A 128 6.23 2.78 5.76
N GLU A 129 5.03 3.32 5.54
CA GLU A 129 4.17 3.91 6.57
C GLU A 129 3.16 2.87 7.13
N PRO A 130 3.42 2.29 8.31
CA PRO A 130 2.55 1.26 8.89
C PRO A 130 1.20 1.76 9.41
N ASP A 131 1.05 3.06 9.67
CA ASP A 131 -0.20 3.63 10.15
C ASP A 131 -1.02 4.15 8.98
N GLU A 132 -2.10 3.44 8.65
CA GLU A 132 -3.08 3.85 7.64
C GLU A 132 -3.51 5.32 7.81
N ASN A 133 -3.75 5.76 9.05
CA ASN A 133 -4.21 7.14 9.29
C ASN A 133 -3.10 8.16 9.04
N GLN A 134 -1.84 7.79 9.26
CA GLN A 134 -0.71 8.65 8.96
C GLN A 134 -0.52 8.75 7.45
N PHE A 135 -0.55 7.63 6.74
CA PHE A 135 -0.52 7.61 5.27
C PHE A 135 -1.65 8.46 4.67
N VAL A 136 -2.88 8.36 5.19
CA VAL A 136 -4.03 9.15 4.71
C VAL A 136 -3.81 10.65 4.89
N LYS A 137 -3.21 11.08 6.00
CA LYS A 137 -2.88 12.51 6.23
C LYS A 137 -1.84 12.99 5.24
N ASP A 138 -0.83 12.18 4.98
CA ASP A 138 0.32 12.55 4.15
C ASP A 138 0.04 12.33 2.65
N TYR A 139 -1.06 11.68 2.29
CA TYR A 139 -1.38 11.28 0.92
C TYR A 139 -1.35 12.43 -0.07
N VAL A 140 -1.81 13.62 0.32
CA VAL A 140 -1.78 14.82 -0.54
C VAL A 140 -0.36 15.19 -0.99
N SER A 141 0.65 14.88 -0.17
CA SER A 141 2.05 15.13 -0.51
C SER A 141 2.56 14.22 -1.65
N LEU A 142 1.87 13.10 -1.90
CA LEU A 142 2.15 12.15 -2.99
C LEU A 142 1.45 12.54 -4.29
N LEU A 143 0.65 13.60 -4.26
CA LEU A 143 -0.10 14.10 -5.41
C LEU A 143 0.57 15.34 -5.99
N GLN A 144 0.20 15.65 -7.22
CA GLN A 144 0.49 16.92 -7.88
C GLN A 144 -0.83 17.55 -8.33
N SER A 145 -0.90 18.88 -8.29
CA SER A 145 -2.09 19.61 -8.75
C SER A 145 -2.31 19.37 -10.25
N THR A 146 -3.57 19.30 -10.65
CA THR A 146 -3.97 19.34 -12.07
C THR A 146 -4.41 20.73 -12.50
N GLU A 147 -4.52 21.69 -11.58
CA GLU A 147 -4.72 23.09 -11.93
C GLU A 147 -3.43 23.64 -12.56
N LEU A 148 -3.59 24.21 -13.75
CA LEU A 148 -2.55 24.60 -14.70
C LEU A 148 -1.48 25.55 -14.12
N ASP A 149 -0.22 25.27 -14.46
CA ASP A 149 0.74 26.31 -14.87
C ASP A 149 0.28 26.99 -16.17
#